data_AF-A0A2S3ZDZ7-F1
#
_entry.id   AF-A0A2S3ZDZ7-F1
#
_cell.length_a   1.000
_cell.length_b   1.000
_cell.length_c   1.000
_cell.angle_alpha   90.00
_cell.angle_beta   90.00
_cell.angle_gamma   90.00
#
_symmetry.space_group_name_H-M   'P 1'
#
loop_
_entity.id
_entity.type
_entity.pdbx_description
1 polymer ?
#
loop_
_entity_poly.entity_id
_entity_poly.type
_entity_poly.pdbx_seq_one_letter_code
_entity_poly.pdbx_strand_id
1 'polypeptide(L)'
;MVFMASDTGRASSSTPHQAVRADTLGQVEPDRGGEFVVRPYSLTPPELGGLSVAIAGEPTHVLAWVRYPAIADHVRALALAWTPRAVYVEWEDRGTHRAWVWASAVERTSADQEAAAAAPERSRAAVVTAKGTEPLVHLVNAQLALIGAEFVTSMAKPAGPFSAVVFGSIDGHPVRLDFSTDPATGMCTVLLVSKKEVLAEGCPAQTFEEAIESYGWAAAIDLLAPT
;
A
#
# COMPACT_ATOMS: atom_id res chain seq x y z
N MET A 1 -69.28 9.03 41.44
CA MET A 1 -69.30 8.81 39.99
C MET A 1 -67.86 8.97 39.51
N VAL A 2 -67.37 7.98 38.77
CA VAL A 2 -65.97 7.58 38.64
C VAL A 2 -65.19 8.45 37.63
N PHE A 3 -63.90 8.67 37.92
CA PHE A 3 -62.87 9.25 37.06
C PHE A 3 -62.78 8.55 35.70
N MET A 4 -62.66 9.33 34.61
CA MET A 4 -62.03 8.89 33.36
C MET A 4 -61.13 10.01 32.87
N ALA A 5 -59.83 9.82 33.09
CA ALA A 5 -58.78 10.55 32.41
C ALA A 5 -58.77 10.14 30.93
N SER A 6 -58.58 11.09 30.03
CA SER A 6 -58.21 10.80 28.64
C SER A 6 -56.95 11.61 28.34
N ASP A 7 -55.85 10.96 28.71
CA ASP A 7 -54.49 11.25 28.31
C ASP A 7 -54.41 11.20 26.77
N THR A 8 -54.26 12.35 26.13
CA THR A 8 -54.03 12.43 24.68
C THR A 8 -52.53 12.33 24.44
N GLY A 9 -52.04 11.10 24.43
CA GLY A 9 -50.69 10.76 24.03
C GLY A 9 -50.42 11.18 22.58
N ARG A 10 -49.40 12.04 22.43
CA ARG A 10 -48.26 11.88 21.52
C ARG A 10 -48.57 11.41 20.09
N ALA A 11 -48.50 12.35 19.15
CA ALA A 11 -47.92 12.09 17.83
C ALA A 11 -46.61 12.88 17.73
N SER A 12 -45.56 12.37 18.38
CA SER A 12 -44.19 12.72 17.99
C SER A 12 -44.01 12.14 16.59
N SER A 13 -44.07 13.00 15.58
CA SER A 13 -43.71 12.67 14.21
C SER A 13 -42.22 12.30 14.20
N SER A 14 -41.92 11.02 14.41
CA SER A 14 -40.60 10.49 14.13
C SER A 14 -40.44 10.48 12.62
N THR A 15 -39.79 11.49 12.09
CA THR A 15 -39.21 11.49 10.75
C THR A 15 -38.50 10.13 10.58
N PRO A 16 -38.80 9.33 9.54
CA PRO A 16 -38.01 8.13 9.30
C PRO A 16 -36.59 8.62 8.98
N HIS A 17 -35.68 8.49 9.95
CA HIS A 17 -34.27 8.48 9.64
C HIS A 17 -34.10 7.35 8.64
N GLN A 18 -33.95 7.71 7.36
CA GLN A 18 -33.67 6.79 6.29
C GLN A 18 -32.36 6.09 6.67
N ALA A 19 -32.49 4.91 7.28
CA ALA A 19 -31.35 4.11 7.67
C ALA A 19 -30.72 3.61 6.38
N VAL A 20 -29.68 4.31 5.94
CA VAL A 20 -28.86 3.90 4.81
C VAL A 20 -28.21 2.57 5.19
N ARG A 21 -28.37 1.55 4.35
CA ARG A 21 -27.77 0.23 4.61
C ARG A 21 -26.34 0.18 4.08
N ALA A 22 -25.48 -0.62 4.71
CA ALA A 22 -24.05 -0.66 4.40
C ALA A 22 -23.74 -1.12 2.97
N ASP A 23 -24.56 -2.03 2.46
CA ASP A 23 -24.47 -2.56 1.09
C ASP A 23 -24.81 -1.53 0.01
N THR A 24 -25.38 -0.36 0.37
CA THR A 24 -25.64 0.73 -0.58
C THR A 24 -24.41 1.61 -0.84
N LEU A 25 -23.40 1.58 0.04
CA LEU A 25 -22.12 2.25 -0.17
C LEU A 25 -21.15 1.27 -0.83
N GLY A 26 -21.06 1.38 -2.16
CA GLY A 26 -20.20 0.52 -2.98
C GLY A 26 -18.72 0.86 -2.86
N GLN A 27 -17.89 -0.10 -3.28
CA GLN A 27 -16.46 0.16 -3.51
C GLN A 27 -16.31 1.19 -4.63
N VAL A 28 -15.46 2.20 -4.41
CA VAL A 28 -15.07 3.18 -5.43
C VAL A 28 -13.61 2.93 -5.76
N GLU A 29 -13.32 2.90 -7.04
CA GLU A 29 -11.97 2.78 -7.58
C GLU A 29 -11.72 3.95 -8.53
N PRO A 30 -10.46 4.39 -8.67
CA PRO A 30 -10.13 5.44 -9.61
C PRO A 30 -10.43 4.99 -11.05
N ASP A 31 -11.04 5.88 -11.83
CA ASP A 31 -11.32 5.66 -13.25
C ASP A 31 -10.00 5.59 -14.02
N ARG A 32 -9.66 4.42 -14.56
CA ARG A 32 -8.47 4.24 -15.40
C ARG A 32 -8.76 3.36 -16.60
N GLY A 33 -8.71 3.96 -17.77
CA GLY A 33 -8.68 3.25 -19.05
C GLY A 33 -7.39 2.43 -19.19
N GLY A 34 -7.48 1.11 -19.01
CA GLY A 34 -6.56 0.15 -19.64
C GLY A 34 -5.40 -0.42 -18.81
N GLU A 35 -5.11 0.02 -17.58
CA GLU A 35 -4.06 -0.58 -16.75
C GLU A 35 -4.56 -1.71 -15.83
N PHE A 36 -3.76 -2.76 -15.65
CA PHE A 36 -3.91 -3.71 -14.54
C PHE A 36 -3.63 -2.97 -13.21
N VAL A 37 -4.68 -2.38 -12.63
CA VAL A 37 -4.67 -1.79 -11.30
C VAL A 37 -5.05 -2.87 -10.29
N VAL A 38 -4.20 -3.07 -9.29
CA VAL A 38 -4.49 -3.99 -8.19
C VAL A 38 -5.61 -3.38 -7.35
N ARG A 39 -6.73 -4.08 -7.25
CA ARG A 39 -7.95 -3.58 -6.60
C ARG A 39 -7.97 -3.97 -5.14
N PRO A 40 -8.32 -3.07 -4.22
CA PRO A 40 -8.53 -3.47 -2.84
C PRO A 40 -9.76 -4.38 -2.74
N TYR A 41 -9.81 -5.23 -1.74
CA TYR A 41 -11.01 -5.98 -1.40
C TYR A 41 -11.82 -5.19 -0.38
N SER A 42 -12.98 -4.69 -0.80
CA SER A 42 -14.03 -4.27 0.12
C SER A 42 -14.73 -5.48 0.72
N LEU A 43 -15.22 -5.34 1.96
CA LEU A 43 -16.17 -6.30 2.53
C LEU A 43 -17.42 -6.42 1.64
N THR A 44 -17.85 -7.66 1.44
CA THR A 44 -19.02 -8.03 0.66
C THR A 44 -20.32 -7.79 1.44
N PRO A 45 -21.48 -7.69 0.77
CA PRO A 45 -22.77 -7.51 1.46
C PRO A 45 -23.07 -8.57 2.54
N PRO A 46 -22.79 -9.88 2.33
CA PRO A 46 -22.92 -10.88 3.39
C PRO A 46 -22.01 -10.62 4.60
N GLU A 47 -20.78 -10.15 4.39
CA GLU A 47 -19.85 -9.83 5.46
C GLU A 47 -20.30 -8.61 6.27
N LEU A 48 -20.92 -7.62 5.60
CA LEU A 48 -21.52 -6.44 6.24
C LEU A 48 -22.78 -6.77 7.04
N GLY A 49 -23.48 -7.86 6.69
CA GLY A 49 -24.61 -8.39 7.47
C GLY A 49 -25.87 -7.52 7.45
N GLY A 50 -26.05 -6.66 6.44
CA GLY A 50 -27.24 -5.83 6.28
C GLY A 50 -27.46 -4.79 7.39
N LEU A 51 -26.39 -4.42 8.11
CA LEU A 51 -26.45 -3.48 9.21
C LEU A 51 -26.75 -2.05 8.73
N SER A 52 -27.48 -1.30 9.56
CA SER A 52 -27.66 0.13 9.36
C SER A 52 -26.34 0.87 9.52
N VAL A 53 -26.14 1.88 8.67
CA VAL A 53 -24.93 2.70 8.64
C VAL A 53 -25.18 3.98 9.41
N ALA A 54 -24.19 4.36 10.22
CA ALA A 54 -24.02 5.72 10.69
C ALA A 54 -23.06 6.45 9.75
N ILE A 55 -23.56 7.48 9.07
CA ILE A 55 -22.73 8.35 8.24
C ILE A 55 -21.99 9.31 9.16
N ALA A 56 -20.69 9.51 8.92
CA ALA A 56 -19.91 10.49 9.64
C ALA A 56 -20.42 11.90 9.29
N GLY A 57 -20.74 12.71 10.32
CA GLY A 57 -21.11 14.11 10.10
C GLY A 57 -19.96 14.93 9.50
N GLU A 58 -18.73 14.60 9.89
CA GLU A 58 -17.48 15.06 9.28
C GLU A 58 -16.56 13.84 9.09
N PRO A 59 -15.87 13.70 7.94
CA PRO A 59 -14.89 12.65 7.72
C PRO A 59 -13.84 12.61 8.83
N THR A 60 -13.62 11.46 9.44
CA THR A 60 -12.69 11.31 10.56
C THR A 60 -11.36 10.70 10.09
N HIS A 61 -10.23 11.32 10.40
CA HIS A 61 -8.90 10.78 10.07
C HIS A 61 -8.62 9.47 10.82
N VAL A 62 -8.23 8.45 10.06
CA VAL A 62 -7.93 7.11 10.56
C VAL A 62 -6.73 6.50 9.85
N LEU A 63 -6.17 5.50 10.50
CA LEU A 63 -5.22 4.55 9.94
C LEU A 63 -5.97 3.23 9.70
N ALA A 64 -5.97 2.73 8.47
CA ALA A 64 -6.78 1.57 8.09
C ALA A 64 -5.96 0.51 7.36
N TRP A 65 -6.07 -0.75 7.76
CA TRP A 65 -5.52 -1.87 7.02
C TRP A 65 -6.45 -2.24 5.85
N VAL A 66 -5.94 -2.09 4.62
CA VAL A 66 -6.63 -2.44 3.38
C VAL A 66 -5.96 -3.65 2.76
N ARG A 67 -6.76 -4.63 2.33
CA ARG A 67 -6.25 -5.84 1.66
C ARG A 67 -6.36 -5.70 0.15
N TYR A 68 -5.32 -6.16 -0.53
CA TYR A 68 -5.25 -6.37 -1.96
C TYR A 68 -5.05 -7.87 -2.24
N PRO A 69 -5.24 -8.34 -3.49
CA PRO A 69 -5.01 -9.74 -3.88
C PRO A 69 -3.69 -10.36 -3.37
N ALA A 70 -2.61 -9.58 -3.32
CA ALA A 70 -1.28 -10.08 -2.98
C ALA A 70 -0.66 -9.46 -1.71
N ILE A 71 -1.19 -8.32 -1.22
CA ILE A 71 -0.59 -7.54 -0.12
C ILE A 71 -1.66 -6.99 0.82
N ALA A 72 -1.24 -6.48 1.97
CA ALA A 72 -2.08 -5.67 2.85
C ALA A 72 -1.29 -4.42 3.25
N ASP A 73 -1.91 -3.25 3.08
CA ASP A 73 -1.27 -1.97 3.31
C ASP A 73 -1.98 -1.21 4.42
N HIS A 74 -1.20 -0.49 5.22
CA HIS A 74 -1.71 0.37 6.27
C HIS A 74 -1.80 1.81 5.76
N VAL A 75 -2.98 2.21 5.29
CA VAL A 75 -3.21 3.50 4.64
C VAL A 75 -3.71 4.55 5.63
N ARG A 76 -3.34 5.82 5.40
CA ARG A 76 -4.03 6.95 6.02
C ARG A 76 -5.30 7.23 5.22
N ALA A 77 -6.42 7.29 5.92
CA ALA A 77 -7.74 7.35 5.30
C ALA A 77 -8.68 8.27 6.09
N LEU A 78 -9.83 8.53 5.48
CA LEU A 78 -10.97 9.20 6.09
C LEU A 78 -12.08 8.18 6.30
N ALA A 79 -12.52 8.01 7.55
CA ALA A 79 -13.73 7.26 7.86
C ALA A 79 -14.96 8.11 7.50
N LEU A 80 -15.70 7.67 6.48
CA LEU A 80 -16.89 8.34 5.97
C LEU A 80 -18.18 7.79 6.58
N ALA A 81 -18.16 6.52 6.98
CA ALA A 81 -19.31 5.87 7.59
C ALA A 81 -18.89 4.64 8.40
N TRP A 82 -19.74 4.19 9.33
CA TRP A 82 -19.47 3.00 10.12
C TRP A 82 -20.72 2.19 10.46
N THR A 83 -20.48 0.92 10.73
CA THR A 83 -21.37 -0.02 11.39
C THR A 83 -20.63 -0.56 12.63
N PRO A 84 -21.30 -1.31 13.52
CA PRO A 84 -20.60 -2.02 14.60
C PRO A 84 -19.50 -2.98 14.12
N ARG A 85 -19.51 -3.41 12.85
CA ARG A 85 -18.59 -4.42 12.30
C ARG A 85 -17.55 -3.85 11.34
N ALA A 86 -17.85 -2.76 10.67
CA ALA A 86 -17.10 -2.28 9.52
C ALA A 86 -17.09 -0.77 9.44
N VAL A 87 -16.04 -0.22 8.81
CA VAL A 87 -15.88 1.21 8.55
C VAL A 87 -15.70 1.39 7.05
N TYR A 88 -16.42 2.36 6.48
CA TYR A 88 -16.27 2.78 5.10
C TYR A 88 -15.22 3.87 5.06
N VAL A 89 -14.09 3.56 4.44
CA VAL A 89 -12.92 4.43 4.42
C VAL A 89 -12.67 4.95 3.01
N GLU A 90 -12.19 6.18 2.92
CA GLU A 90 -11.69 6.82 1.71
C GLU A 90 -10.21 7.10 1.85
N TRP A 91 -9.42 6.80 0.83
CA TRP A 91 -8.01 7.18 0.79
C TRP A 91 -7.60 7.52 -0.64
N GLU A 92 -6.46 8.22 -0.75
CA GLU A 92 -5.88 8.60 -2.03
C GLU A 92 -4.67 7.71 -2.31
N ASP A 93 -4.72 6.97 -3.41
CA ASP A 93 -3.58 6.26 -3.99
C ASP A 93 -3.71 6.25 -5.50
N ARG A 94 -3.04 7.23 -6.13
CA ARG A 94 -3.13 7.49 -7.58
C ARG A 94 -4.60 7.66 -8.02
N GLY A 95 -5.36 8.38 -7.21
CA GLY A 95 -6.82 8.56 -7.33
C GLY A 95 -7.56 8.04 -6.11
N THR A 96 -8.83 8.41 -6.01
CA THR A 96 -9.65 8.16 -4.82
C THR A 96 -10.17 6.73 -4.80
N HIS A 97 -9.93 6.04 -3.70
CA HIS A 97 -10.49 4.73 -3.40
C HIS A 97 -11.46 4.82 -2.25
N ARG A 98 -12.51 3.98 -2.27
CA ARG A 98 -13.37 3.77 -1.12
C ARG A 98 -13.69 2.29 -0.95
N ALA A 99 -13.63 1.80 0.28
CA ALA A 99 -13.93 0.42 0.57
C ALA A 99 -14.45 0.26 2.00
N TRP A 100 -15.21 -0.81 2.23
CA TRP A 100 -15.49 -1.28 3.58
C TRP A 100 -14.34 -2.13 4.09
N VAL A 101 -13.87 -1.82 5.29
CA VAL A 101 -12.89 -2.62 6.04
C VAL A 101 -13.49 -3.02 7.39
N TRP A 102 -12.96 -4.08 8.01
CA TRP A 102 -13.38 -4.48 9.35
C TRP A 102 -13.10 -3.35 10.35
N ALA A 103 -14.00 -3.12 11.31
CA ALA A 103 -13.82 -2.07 12.31
C ALA A 103 -12.56 -2.28 13.15
N SER A 104 -12.17 -3.54 13.40
CA SER A 104 -10.93 -3.90 14.08
C SER A 104 -9.66 -3.66 13.25
N ALA A 105 -9.80 -3.35 11.96
CA ALA A 105 -8.71 -3.03 11.06
C ALA A 105 -8.46 -1.50 10.97
N VAL A 106 -9.17 -0.71 11.78
CA VAL A 106 -9.11 0.76 11.77
C VAL A 106 -8.68 1.27 13.13
N GLU A 107 -7.65 2.11 13.13
CA GLU A 107 -7.11 2.82 14.27
C GLU A 107 -7.47 4.30 14.14
N ARG A 108 -7.95 4.93 15.22
CA ARG A 108 -8.16 6.37 15.22
C ARG A 108 -6.80 7.05 15.38
N THR A 109 -6.52 8.01 14.49
CA THR A 109 -5.38 8.89 14.65
C THR A 109 -5.75 9.98 15.66
N SER A 110 -5.01 10.09 16.77
CA SER A 110 -5.16 11.24 17.66
C SER A 110 -4.45 12.46 17.05
N ALA A 111 -4.90 13.66 17.39
CA ALA A 111 -4.28 14.91 16.93
C ALA A 111 -2.76 14.98 17.21
N ASP A 112 -2.29 14.32 18.28
CA ASP A 112 -0.87 14.18 18.60
C ASP A 112 -0.09 13.33 17.58
N GLN A 113 -0.74 12.31 17.00
CA GLN A 113 -0.16 11.49 15.92
C GLN A 113 -0.19 12.24 14.58
N GLU A 114 -1.14 13.14 14.38
CA GLU A 114 -1.27 13.97 13.17
C GLU A 114 -0.19 15.07 13.12
N ALA A 115 0.11 15.69 14.27
CA ALA A 115 1.25 16.60 14.40
C ALA A 115 2.62 15.88 14.30
N ALA A 116 2.72 14.64 14.82
CA ALA A 116 3.92 13.83 14.64
C ALA A 116 4.11 13.31 13.20
N ALA A 117 3.01 13.15 12.45
CA ALA A 117 3.02 12.78 11.03
C ALA A 117 3.25 13.97 10.08
N ALA A 118 3.18 15.21 10.57
CA ALA A 118 3.56 16.43 9.84
C ALA A 118 5.08 16.71 9.87
N ALA A 119 5.84 15.96 10.67
CA ALA A 119 7.29 15.84 10.52
C ALA A 119 7.59 14.93 9.31
N PRO A 120 8.67 15.16 8.54
CA PRO A 120 8.96 14.37 7.34
C PRO A 120 8.93 12.89 7.70
N GLU A 121 8.12 12.17 6.93
CA GLU A 121 7.68 10.82 7.22
C GLU A 121 8.87 9.92 7.55
N ARG A 122 8.92 9.44 8.80
CA ARG A 122 9.85 8.40 9.16
C ARG A 122 9.40 7.14 8.41
N SER A 123 10.11 6.86 7.32
CA SER A 123 9.82 5.86 6.28
C SER A 123 9.25 4.57 6.84
N ARG A 124 7.98 4.28 6.53
CA ARG A 124 7.43 2.92 6.67
C ARG A 124 8.11 2.04 5.63
N ALA A 125 8.65 0.91 6.08
CA ALA A 125 9.36 -0.09 5.28
C ALA A 125 8.69 -0.28 3.92
N ALA A 126 9.40 0.08 2.86
CA ALA A 126 8.91 0.05 1.49
C ALA A 126 8.51 -1.38 1.12
N VAL A 127 7.21 -1.61 0.90
CA VAL A 127 6.74 -2.82 0.23
C VAL A 127 7.28 -2.76 -1.20
N VAL A 128 8.27 -3.59 -1.51
CA VAL A 128 8.84 -3.70 -2.85
C VAL A 128 7.86 -4.42 -3.75
N THR A 129 6.99 -3.68 -4.43
CA THR A 129 6.14 -4.22 -5.48
C THR A 129 6.89 -4.28 -6.82
N ALA A 130 6.48 -5.15 -7.75
CA ALA A 130 7.09 -5.23 -9.09
C ALA A 130 7.02 -3.91 -9.87
N LYS A 131 5.98 -3.09 -9.65
CA LYS A 131 5.86 -1.72 -10.20
C LYS A 131 6.75 -0.69 -9.48
N GLY A 132 7.30 -1.01 -8.32
CA GLY A 132 8.30 -0.21 -7.59
C GLY A 132 9.74 -0.40 -8.09
N THR A 133 9.98 -1.31 -9.04
CA THR A 133 11.34 -1.59 -9.52
C THR A 133 11.85 -0.61 -10.58
N GLU A 134 10.97 0.08 -11.31
CA GLU A 134 11.38 1.02 -12.37
C GLU A 134 12.18 2.22 -11.83
N PRO A 135 11.75 2.92 -10.75
CA PRO A 135 12.58 3.94 -10.10
C PRO A 135 13.91 3.38 -9.58
N LEU A 136 13.92 2.16 -9.03
CA LEU A 136 15.13 1.52 -8.53
C LEU A 136 16.11 1.19 -9.65
N VAL A 137 15.63 0.72 -10.79
CA VAL A 137 16.45 0.49 -11.99
C VAL A 137 17.03 1.81 -12.51
N HIS A 138 16.27 2.91 -12.46
CA HIS A 138 16.79 4.22 -12.84
C HIS A 138 17.96 4.64 -11.94
N LEU A 139 17.85 4.43 -10.62
CA LEU A 139 18.94 4.68 -9.68
C LEU A 139 20.16 3.79 -9.93
N VAL A 140 19.93 2.50 -10.19
CA VAL A 140 21.01 1.57 -10.58
C VAL A 140 21.71 2.07 -11.85
N ASN A 141 20.97 2.47 -12.88
CA ASN A 141 21.54 3.00 -14.11
C ASN A 141 22.28 4.33 -13.89
N ALA A 142 21.84 5.18 -12.96
CA ALA A 142 22.58 6.37 -12.58
C ALA A 142 23.97 6.01 -12.00
N GLN A 143 24.06 4.97 -11.18
CA GLN A 143 25.34 4.47 -10.64
C GLN A 143 26.20 3.80 -11.73
N LEU A 144 25.59 2.94 -12.56
CA LEU A 144 26.29 2.27 -13.66
C LEU A 144 26.85 3.25 -14.70
N ALA A 145 26.13 4.34 -14.97
CA ALA A 145 26.59 5.38 -15.89
C ALA A 145 27.91 6.05 -15.43
N LEU A 146 28.15 6.15 -14.12
CA LEU A 146 29.41 6.68 -13.57
C LEU A 146 30.62 5.82 -13.92
N ILE A 147 30.40 4.53 -14.18
CA ILE A 147 31.42 3.55 -14.56
C ILE A 147 31.30 3.12 -16.04
N GLY A 148 30.49 3.83 -16.82
CA GLY A 148 30.35 3.60 -18.27
C GLY A 148 29.54 2.35 -18.65
N ALA A 149 28.74 1.81 -17.73
CA ALA A 149 27.87 0.66 -17.96
C ALA A 149 26.38 1.04 -17.97
N GLU A 150 25.55 0.18 -18.53
CA GLU A 150 24.08 0.34 -18.53
C GLU A 150 23.39 -1.01 -18.31
N PHE A 151 22.40 -1.04 -17.42
CA PHE A 151 21.49 -2.17 -17.29
C PHE A 151 20.26 -1.97 -18.19
N VAL A 152 20.14 -2.86 -19.18
CA VAL A 152 19.00 -2.91 -20.10
C VAL A 152 17.98 -3.90 -19.56
N THR A 153 16.86 -3.36 -19.07
CA THR A 153 15.75 -4.17 -18.54
C THR A 153 15.08 -5.01 -19.63
N SER A 154 14.90 -6.29 -19.36
CA SER A 154 14.12 -7.21 -20.20
C SER A 154 12.77 -7.52 -19.56
N MET A 155 12.73 -7.76 -18.26
CA MET A 155 11.51 -8.16 -17.54
C MET A 155 11.65 -7.87 -16.06
N ALA A 156 10.60 -7.40 -15.41
CA ALA A 156 10.49 -7.33 -13.96
C ALA A 156 9.37 -8.25 -13.47
N LYS A 157 9.58 -8.92 -12.34
CA LYS A 157 8.54 -9.73 -11.70
C LYS A 157 8.66 -9.70 -10.17
N PRO A 158 7.56 -9.84 -9.44
CA PRO A 158 7.62 -10.01 -8.00
C PRO A 158 8.27 -11.37 -7.67
N ALA A 159 9.10 -11.41 -6.63
CA ALA A 159 9.73 -12.63 -6.11
C ALA A 159 9.28 -12.99 -4.69
N GLY A 160 8.45 -12.14 -4.07
CA GLY A 160 7.86 -12.35 -2.76
C GLY A 160 7.13 -11.09 -2.29
N PRO A 161 6.56 -11.11 -1.08
CA PRO A 161 5.88 -9.94 -0.50
C PRO A 161 6.84 -8.78 -0.17
N PHE A 162 8.14 -9.07 -0.05
CA PHE A 162 9.18 -8.10 0.27
C PHE A 162 10.34 -8.14 -0.74
N SER A 163 10.10 -8.68 -1.94
CA SER A 163 11.16 -8.78 -2.94
C SER A 163 10.64 -8.72 -4.37
N ALA A 164 11.44 -8.08 -5.21
CA ALA A 164 11.23 -8.03 -6.65
C ALA A 164 12.53 -8.28 -7.38
N VAL A 165 12.39 -8.83 -8.58
CA VAL A 165 13.52 -9.28 -9.39
C VAL A 165 13.39 -8.69 -10.79
N VAL A 166 14.48 -8.11 -11.27
CA VAL A 166 14.56 -7.52 -12.62
C VAL A 166 15.62 -8.27 -13.41
N PHE A 167 15.20 -8.84 -14.53
CA PHE A 167 16.07 -9.50 -15.49
C PHE A 167 16.45 -8.52 -16.59
N GLY A 168 17.70 -8.59 -17.02
CA GLY A 168 18.21 -7.73 -18.07
C GLY A 168 19.60 -8.13 -18.50
N SER A 169 20.32 -7.17 -19.07
CA SER A 169 21.70 -7.35 -19.46
C SER A 169 22.53 -6.11 -19.17
N ILE A 170 23.80 -6.31 -18.82
CA ILE A 170 24.83 -5.27 -18.79
C ILE A 170 25.91 -5.69 -19.76
N ASP A 171 26.26 -4.82 -20.72
CA ASP A 171 27.25 -5.11 -21.78
C ASP A 171 27.00 -6.44 -22.51
N GLY A 172 25.74 -6.77 -22.75
CA GLY A 172 25.33 -8.03 -23.39
C GLY A 172 25.38 -9.28 -22.51
N HIS A 173 25.85 -9.17 -21.25
CA HIS A 173 25.85 -10.27 -20.30
C HIS A 173 24.48 -10.36 -19.60
N PRO A 174 23.81 -11.53 -19.61
CA PRO A 174 22.53 -11.69 -18.95
C PRO A 174 22.73 -11.65 -17.42
N VAL A 175 22.05 -10.71 -16.78
CA VAL A 175 22.13 -10.50 -15.33
C VAL A 175 20.75 -10.30 -14.73
N ARG A 176 20.69 -10.40 -13.41
CA ARG A 176 19.48 -10.27 -12.62
C ARG A 176 19.75 -9.39 -11.40
N LEU A 177 18.92 -8.39 -11.20
CA LEU A 177 18.89 -7.56 -10.00
C LEU A 177 17.83 -8.11 -9.05
N ASP A 178 18.24 -8.39 -7.82
CA ASP A 178 17.33 -8.78 -6.74
C ASP A 178 17.23 -7.62 -5.76
N PHE A 179 16.01 -7.13 -5.55
CA PHE A 179 15.69 -6.15 -4.53
C PHE A 179 14.92 -6.86 -3.42
N SER A 180 15.38 -6.75 -2.17
CA SER A 180 14.70 -7.36 -1.03
C SER A 180 14.69 -6.43 0.19
N THR A 181 13.61 -6.54 0.97
CA THR A 181 13.51 -5.94 2.30
C THR A 181 13.43 -7.06 3.32
N ASP A 182 14.31 -7.05 4.32
CA ASP A 182 14.24 -7.97 5.44
C ASP A 182 13.05 -7.60 6.34
N PRO A 183 12.04 -8.45 6.51
CA PRO A 183 10.87 -8.13 7.33
C PRO A 183 11.18 -8.02 8.83
N ALA A 184 12.29 -8.59 9.31
CA ALA A 184 12.67 -8.54 10.72
C ALA A 184 13.33 -7.20 11.08
N THR A 185 14.12 -6.63 10.17
CA THR A 185 14.94 -5.44 10.41
C THR A 185 14.47 -4.21 9.63
N GLY A 186 13.66 -4.40 8.58
CA GLY A 186 13.27 -3.36 7.63
C GLY A 186 14.38 -2.97 6.65
N MET A 187 15.53 -3.65 6.67
CA MET A 187 16.69 -3.29 5.87
C MET A 187 16.49 -3.69 4.41
N CYS A 188 16.84 -2.79 3.51
CA CYS A 188 16.80 -2.98 2.06
C CYS A 188 18.15 -3.53 1.58
N THR A 189 18.13 -4.47 0.66
CA THR A 189 19.33 -5.04 0.02
C THR A 189 19.13 -5.11 -1.49
N VAL A 190 20.18 -4.79 -2.23
CA VAL A 190 20.28 -5.02 -3.67
C VAL A 190 21.37 -6.04 -3.96
N LEU A 191 21.11 -6.97 -4.87
CA LEU A 191 22.09 -7.95 -5.34
C LEU A 191 22.09 -8.01 -6.85
N LEU A 192 23.28 -8.01 -7.45
CA LEU A 192 23.48 -8.34 -8.86
C LEU A 192 23.91 -9.81 -8.99
N VAL A 193 23.17 -10.57 -9.79
CA VAL A 193 23.37 -12.01 -9.98
C VAL A 193 23.62 -12.30 -11.46
N SER A 194 24.68 -13.05 -11.78
CA SER A 194 24.96 -13.56 -13.12
C SER A 194 25.30 -15.05 -13.04
N LYS A 195 24.85 -15.85 -14.02
CA LYS A 195 25.08 -17.32 -14.04
C LYS A 195 24.72 -18.07 -12.74
N LYS A 196 23.82 -17.51 -11.91
CA LYS A 196 23.43 -17.98 -10.55
C LYS A 196 24.44 -17.70 -9.43
N GLU A 197 25.47 -16.91 -9.70
CA GLU A 197 26.42 -16.41 -8.71
C GLU A 197 26.12 -14.95 -8.40
N VAL A 198 26.20 -14.61 -7.12
CA VAL A 198 26.10 -13.22 -6.65
C VAL A 198 27.45 -12.56 -6.93
N LEU A 199 27.45 -11.47 -7.68
CA LEU A 199 28.68 -10.85 -8.16
C LEU A 199 29.35 -9.94 -7.12
N ALA A 200 28.58 -9.35 -6.22
CA ALA A 200 29.10 -8.65 -5.06
C ALA A 200 28.12 -8.76 -3.89
N GLU A 201 28.67 -8.80 -2.67
CA GLU A 201 27.88 -8.78 -1.45
C GLU A 201 27.02 -7.51 -1.41
N GLY A 202 25.72 -7.69 -1.23
CA GLY A 202 24.80 -6.56 -1.05
C GLY A 202 25.02 -5.93 0.31
N CYS A 203 25.03 -4.60 0.36
CA CYS A 203 25.07 -3.85 1.60
C CYS A 203 23.63 -3.60 2.09
N PRO A 204 23.24 -4.11 3.27
CA PRO A 204 21.96 -3.77 3.87
C PRO A 204 21.93 -2.30 4.28
N ALA A 205 20.88 -1.58 3.91
CA ALA A 205 20.68 -0.18 4.28
C ALA A 205 19.24 0.13 4.68
N GLN A 206 18.96 1.34 5.18
CA GLN A 206 17.59 1.70 5.59
C GLN A 206 16.67 1.96 4.39
N THR A 207 17.26 2.28 3.23
CA THR A 207 16.54 2.56 1.98
C THR A 207 17.21 1.84 0.80
N PHE A 208 16.49 1.70 -0.31
CA PHE A 208 17.09 1.12 -1.52
C PHE A 208 18.09 2.07 -2.16
N GLU A 209 17.88 3.38 -2.06
CA GLU A 209 18.79 4.44 -2.50
C GLU A 209 20.16 4.25 -1.85
N GLU A 210 20.21 4.18 -0.52
CA GLU A 210 21.45 3.96 0.23
C GLU A 210 22.11 2.61 -0.12
N ALA A 211 21.31 1.55 -0.27
CA ALA A 211 21.80 0.22 -0.63
C ALA A 211 22.42 0.21 -2.03
N ILE A 212 21.80 0.91 -2.99
CA ILE A 212 22.27 1.04 -4.37
C ILE A 212 23.53 1.91 -4.42
N GLU A 213 23.57 3.05 -3.74
CA GLU A 213 24.76 3.92 -3.70
C GLU A 213 25.96 3.25 -3.04
N SER A 214 25.72 2.43 -2.02
CA SER A 214 26.77 1.71 -1.30
C SER A 214 27.19 0.41 -1.98
N TYR A 215 26.48 -0.02 -3.03
CA TYR A 215 26.78 -1.27 -3.71
C TYR A 215 28.09 -1.17 -4.51
N GLY A 216 28.91 -2.22 -4.46
CA GLY A 216 30.19 -2.31 -5.16
C GLY A 216 30.06 -2.51 -6.67
N TRP A 217 29.38 -1.61 -7.38
CA TRP A 217 29.07 -1.74 -8.82
C TRP A 217 30.31 -1.99 -9.67
N ALA A 218 31.39 -1.21 -9.48
CA ALA A 218 32.62 -1.38 -10.25
C ALA A 218 33.19 -2.81 -10.14
N ALA A 219 33.30 -3.34 -8.92
CA ALA A 219 33.78 -4.70 -8.68
C ALA A 219 32.83 -5.76 -9.27
N ALA A 220 31.51 -5.53 -9.21
CA ALA A 220 30.54 -6.44 -9.79
C ALA A 220 30.58 -6.46 -11.33
N ILE A 221 30.84 -5.31 -11.97
CA ILE A 221 31.00 -5.21 -13.43
C ILE A 221 32.34 -5.83 -13.89
N ASP A 222 33.43 -5.63 -13.14
CA ASP A 222 34.71 -6.28 -13.45
C ASP A 222 34.59 -7.82 -13.50
N LEU A 223 33.72 -8.40 -12.67
CA LEU A 223 33.43 -9.84 -12.67
C LEU A 223 32.53 -10.29 -13.83
N LEU A 224 31.87 -9.38 -14.54
CA LEU A 224 31.13 -9.67 -15.77
C LEU A 224 32.02 -9.69 -17.00
N ALA A 225 33.10 -8.90 -17.01
CA ALA A 225 34.02 -8.84 -18.13
C ALA A 225 34.74 -10.20 -18.29
N PRO A 226 34.76 -10.79 -19.50
CA PRO A 226 35.59 -11.95 -19.75
C PRO A 226 37.05 -11.56 -19.60
N THR A 227 37.81 -12.36 -18.85
CA THR A 227 39.28 -12.28 -18.83
C THR A 227 39.87 -12.59 -20.20
#